data_AF-A0A0K0G660-F1
#
_entry.id   AF-A0A0K0G660-F1
#
_cell.length_a   1.000
_cell.length_b   1.000
_cell.length_c   1.000
_cell.angle_alpha   90.00
_cell.angle_beta   90.00
_cell.angle_gamma   90.00
#
_symmetry.space_group_name_H-M   'P 1'
#
loop_
_entity.id
_entity.type
_entity.pdbx_description
1 polymer ?
#
loop_
_entity_poly.entity_id
_entity_poly.type
_entity_poly.pdbx_seq_one_letter_code
_entity_poly.pdbx_strand_id
1 'polypeptide(L)'
;MRTSRTRSVENLTLFLITMSNEKLLKLIHGQDVKKLAKQLNVSKYTILLYLKVIEKTKKLDKWKSYELNDNQNTCRSKFCYPLILRNKNDSFIRHLATCVKRLTLYDNFKRTGQWLNKD
;
A
#
# COMPACT_ATOMS: atom_id res chain seq x y z
N MET A 1 36.01 -14.78 -26.81
CA MET A 1 35.10 -13.70 -27.24
C MET A 1 33.80 -13.76 -26.45
N ARG A 2 33.68 -13.01 -25.34
CA ARG A 2 32.45 -12.90 -24.52
C ARG A 2 32.33 -11.48 -23.96
N THR A 3 32.22 -10.46 -24.81
CA THR A 3 32.18 -9.08 -24.29
C THR A 3 31.46 -8.16 -25.28
N SER A 4 30.13 -8.14 -25.25
CA SER A 4 29.36 -7.10 -25.95
C SER A 4 27.90 -7.01 -25.53
N ARG A 5 27.28 -8.09 -25.00
CA ARG A 5 25.90 -8.03 -24.52
C ARG A 5 25.72 -7.46 -23.10
N THR A 6 26.71 -7.57 -22.21
CA THR A 6 26.56 -7.17 -20.79
C THR A 6 26.61 -5.65 -20.58
N ARG A 7 27.43 -4.92 -21.35
CA ARG A 7 27.51 -3.45 -21.28
C ARG A 7 26.20 -2.75 -21.68
N SER A 8 25.41 -3.33 -22.59
CA SER A 8 24.15 -2.70 -23.05
C SER A 8 23.03 -2.77 -22.01
N VAL A 9 22.92 -3.89 -21.28
CA VAL A 9 21.93 -4.03 -20.20
C VAL A 9 22.30 -3.21 -18.97
N GLU A 10 23.59 -3.15 -18.63
CA GLU A 10 24.12 -2.32 -17.53
C GLU A 10 23.87 -0.82 -17.78
N ASN A 11 24.05 -0.37 -19.03
CA ASN A 11 23.79 1.01 -19.44
C ASN A 11 22.30 1.37 -19.45
N LEU A 12 21.40 0.43 -19.79
CA LEU A 12 19.95 0.64 -19.67
C LEU A 12 19.49 0.64 -18.22
N THR A 13 20.08 -0.19 -17.36
CA THR A 13 19.80 -0.16 -15.91
C THR A 13 20.28 1.14 -15.28
N LEU A 14 21.47 1.64 -15.63
CA LEU A 14 22.00 2.91 -15.11
C LEU A 14 21.24 4.13 -15.66
N PHE A 15 20.80 4.12 -16.92
CA PHE A 15 19.97 5.19 -17.50
C PHE A 15 18.53 5.23 -16.93
N LEU A 16 17.97 4.07 -16.56
CA LEU A 16 16.68 3.99 -15.86
C LEU A 16 16.78 4.39 -14.38
N ILE A 17 17.95 4.22 -13.74
CA ILE A 17 18.21 4.64 -12.35
C ILE A 17 18.38 6.17 -12.24
N THR A 18 18.89 6.85 -13.28
CA THR A 18 19.17 8.30 -13.26
C THR A 18 17.99 9.18 -13.66
N MET A 19 16.99 8.65 -14.37
CA MET A 19 15.78 9.39 -14.74
C MET A 19 14.79 9.49 -13.56
N SER A 20 15.15 10.32 -12.59
CA SER A 20 14.28 10.93 -11.57
C SER A 20 13.39 9.94 -10.78
N ASN A 21 14.01 9.17 -9.89
CA ASN A 21 13.31 8.39 -8.87
C ASN A 21 12.26 9.23 -8.10
N GLU A 22 12.49 10.53 -7.91
CA GLU A 22 11.55 11.42 -7.22
C GLU A 22 10.23 11.70 -7.96
N LYS A 23 10.28 11.95 -9.29
CA LYS A 23 9.05 12.17 -10.09
C LYS A 23 8.21 10.90 -10.16
N LEU A 24 8.86 9.75 -10.30
CA LEU A 24 8.17 8.46 -10.32
C LEU A 24 7.60 8.08 -8.96
N LEU A 25 8.32 8.31 -7.87
CA LEU A 25 7.80 8.06 -6.51
C LEU A 25 6.51 8.84 -6.23
N LYS A 26 6.39 10.09 -6.70
CA LYS A 26 5.17 10.89 -6.58
C LYS A 26 4.01 10.37 -7.45
N LEU A 27 4.32 9.77 -8.61
CA LEU A 27 3.32 9.23 -9.54
C LEU A 27 2.83 7.82 -9.17
N ILE A 28 3.64 7.02 -8.47
CA ILE A 28 3.33 5.62 -8.12
C ILE A 28 2.17 5.51 -7.11
N HIS A 29 1.88 6.56 -6.33
CA HIS A 29 0.83 6.50 -5.31
C HIS A 29 -0.57 6.38 -5.95
N GLY A 30 -1.14 5.17 -5.92
CA GLY A 30 -2.51 4.91 -6.36
C GLY A 30 -2.72 4.80 -7.88
N GLN A 31 -1.66 4.76 -8.68
CA GLN A 31 -1.79 4.62 -10.14
C GLN A 31 -1.56 3.19 -10.63
N ASP A 32 -2.38 2.78 -11.59
CA ASP A 32 -2.20 1.51 -12.29
C ASP A 32 -0.95 1.50 -13.17
N VAL A 33 -0.23 0.36 -13.16
CA VAL A 33 0.96 0.11 -13.99
C VAL A 33 0.69 0.37 -15.48
N LYS A 34 -0.54 0.11 -15.96
CA LYS A 34 -0.94 0.41 -17.34
C LYS A 34 -0.99 1.91 -17.64
N LYS A 35 -1.42 2.73 -16.67
CA LYS A 35 -1.51 4.18 -16.82
C LYS A 35 -0.11 4.82 -16.79
N LEU A 36 0.74 4.34 -15.88
CA LEU A 36 2.15 4.71 -15.81
C LEU A 36 2.90 4.36 -17.11
N ALA A 37 2.67 3.18 -17.68
CA ALA A 37 3.25 2.77 -18.96
C ALA A 37 2.92 3.73 -20.11
N LYS A 38 1.66 4.17 -20.19
CA LYS A 38 1.23 5.13 -21.21
C LYS A 38 1.84 6.52 -20.99
N GLN A 39 1.89 7.00 -19.76
CA GLN A 39 2.44 8.33 -19.45
C GLN A 39 3.94 8.43 -19.70
N LEU A 40 4.67 7.35 -19.40
CA LEU A 40 6.12 7.29 -19.58
C LEU A 40 6.52 6.81 -20.98
N ASN A 41 5.54 6.37 -21.79
CA ASN A 41 5.76 5.74 -23.09
C ASN A 41 6.75 4.54 -23.01
N VAL A 42 6.66 3.75 -21.94
CA VAL A 42 7.53 2.60 -21.69
C VAL A 42 6.69 1.32 -21.65
N SER A 43 7.30 0.18 -22.00
CA SER A 43 6.67 -1.13 -21.84
C SER A 43 6.24 -1.39 -20.39
N LYS A 44 5.11 -2.08 -20.22
CA LYS A 44 4.61 -2.50 -18.89
C LYS A 44 5.63 -3.37 -18.14
N TYR A 45 6.38 -4.20 -18.86
CA TYR A 45 7.37 -5.10 -18.29
C TYR A 45 8.52 -4.33 -17.64
N THR A 46 9.00 -3.27 -18.29
CA THR A 46 10.06 -2.41 -17.75
C THR A 46 9.63 -1.75 -16.43
N ILE A 47 8.37 -1.32 -16.32
CA ILE A 47 7.83 -0.73 -15.08
C ILE A 47 7.72 -1.77 -13.97
N LEU A 48 7.29 -3.00 -14.28
CA LEU A 48 7.25 -4.09 -13.29
C LEU A 48 8.65 -4.46 -12.78
N LEU A 49 9.64 -4.51 -13.67
CA LEU A 49 11.04 -4.75 -13.32
C LEU A 49 11.55 -3.65 -12.39
N TYR A 50 11.27 -2.39 -12.72
CA TYR A 50 11.65 -1.23 -11.92
C TYR A 50 10.98 -1.24 -10.53
N LEU A 51 9.68 -1.52 -10.45
CA LEU A 51 8.97 -1.65 -9.16
C LEU A 51 9.55 -2.79 -8.30
N LYS A 52 10.02 -3.87 -8.93
CA LYS A 52 10.71 -4.97 -8.24
C LYS A 52 12.06 -4.53 -7.67
N VAL A 53 12.82 -3.72 -8.41
CA VAL A 53 14.11 -3.16 -7.95
C VAL A 53 13.92 -2.20 -6.76
N ILE A 54 12.80 -1.45 -6.71
CA ILE A 54 12.49 -0.53 -5.60
C ILE A 54 11.69 -1.24 -4.48
N GLU A 55 11.51 -2.55 -4.57
CA GLU A 55 10.75 -3.36 -3.60
C GLU A 55 9.30 -2.87 -3.37
N LYS A 56 8.72 -2.16 -4.34
CA LYS A 56 7.33 -1.72 -4.27
C LYS A 56 6.42 -2.85 -4.68
N THR A 57 5.60 -3.28 -3.73
CA THR A 57 4.58 -4.31 -3.95
C THR A 57 3.20 -3.69 -4.08
N LYS A 58 2.38 -4.27 -4.96
CA LYS A 58 0.95 -3.93 -5.03
C LYS A 58 0.29 -4.45 -3.76
N LYS A 59 -0.07 -3.55 -2.86
CA LYS A 59 -0.96 -3.85 -1.74
C LYS A 59 -2.38 -3.54 -2.16
N LEU A 60 -3.32 -4.39 -1.76
CA LEU A 60 -4.73 -4.03 -1.85
C LEU A 60 -5.01 -2.82 -0.97
N ASP A 61 -5.92 -1.98 -1.41
CA ASP A 61 -6.34 -0.83 -0.62
C ASP A 61 -6.85 -1.29 0.74
N LYS A 62 -6.46 -0.54 1.77
CA LYS A 62 -6.96 -0.77 3.12
C LYS A 62 -8.40 -0.29 3.15
N TRP A 63 -9.30 -1.13 3.65
CA TRP A 63 -10.66 -0.72 3.95
C TRP A 63 -10.64 0.44 4.93
N LYS A 64 -11.04 1.62 4.47
CA LYS A 64 -11.27 2.80 5.30
C LYS A 64 -12.79 2.89 5.49
N SER A 65 -13.26 2.70 6.72
CA SER A 65 -14.71 2.65 7.00
C SER A 65 -15.43 3.95 6.63
N TYR A 66 -14.76 5.10 6.80
CA TYR A 66 -15.29 6.41 6.47
C TYR A 66 -14.17 7.46 6.29
N GLU A 67 -14.37 8.41 5.38
CA GLU A 67 -13.47 9.56 5.21
C GLU A 67 -13.79 10.63 6.26
N LEU A 68 -12.91 10.75 7.25
CA LEU A 68 -13.07 11.73 8.33
C LEU A 68 -12.72 13.12 7.83
N ASN A 69 -13.55 14.10 8.20
CA ASN A 69 -13.25 15.51 8.03
C ASN A 69 -12.20 15.98 9.07
N ASP A 70 -11.51 17.09 8.80
CA ASP A 70 -10.46 17.64 9.66
C ASP A 70 -10.96 17.96 11.07
N ASN A 71 -12.20 18.46 11.17
CA ASN A 71 -12.86 18.68 12.46
C ASN A 71 -13.07 17.37 13.24
N GLN A 72 -13.49 16.30 12.55
CA GLN A 72 -13.68 14.98 13.17
C GLN A 72 -12.34 14.37 13.61
N ASN A 73 -11.28 14.53 12.82
CA ASN A 73 -9.94 14.11 13.19
C ASN A 73 -9.44 14.86 14.43
N THR A 74 -9.63 16.18 14.45
CA THR A 74 -9.23 17.03 15.58
C THR A 74 -9.99 16.66 16.84
N CYS A 75 -11.31 16.45 16.75
CA CYS A 75 -12.12 15.99 17.88
C CYS A 75 -11.64 14.63 18.40
N ARG A 76 -11.41 13.65 17.50
CA ARG A 76 -10.88 12.33 17.90
C ARG A 76 -9.55 12.44 18.63
N SER A 77 -8.61 13.24 18.12
CA SER A 77 -7.31 13.45 18.78
C SER A 77 -7.46 14.09 20.16
N LYS A 78 -8.33 15.10 20.29
CA LYS A 78 -8.63 15.77 21.57
C LYS A 78 -9.15 14.80 22.63
N PHE A 79 -9.97 13.83 22.25
CA PHE A 79 -10.49 12.82 23.20
C PHE A 79 -9.53 11.65 23.44
N CYS A 80 -8.82 11.19 22.41
CA CYS A 80 -7.89 10.06 22.54
C CYS A 80 -6.65 10.41 23.37
N TYR A 81 -6.12 11.63 23.23
CA TYR A 81 -4.84 12.00 23.86
C TYR A 81 -4.89 11.91 25.40
N PRO A 82 -5.90 12.47 26.09
CA PRO A 82 -6.04 12.31 27.54
C PRO A 82 -6.27 10.87 27.99
N LEU A 83 -7.03 10.08 27.21
CA LEU A 83 -7.28 8.66 27.53
C LEU A 83 -5.99 7.83 27.47
N ILE A 84 -5.12 8.10 26.49
CA ILE A 84 -3.81 7.45 26.37
C ILE A 84 -2.91 7.87 27.52
N LEU A 85 -2.86 9.16 27.86
CA LEU A 85 -2.04 9.67 28.95
C LEU A 85 -2.47 9.07 30.29
N ARG A 86 -3.78 9.07 30.55
CA ARG A 86 -4.35 8.43 31.74
C ARG A 86 -4.01 6.95 31.79
N ASN A 87 -4.12 6.21 30.67
CA ASN A 87 -3.82 4.78 30.65
C ASN A 87 -2.34 4.46 30.88
N LYS A 88 -1.42 5.39 30.54
CA LYS A 88 0.00 5.26 30.85
C LYS A 88 0.28 5.47 32.34
N ASN A 89 -0.42 6.42 32.96
CA ASN A 89 -0.25 6.72 34.39
C ASN A 89 -0.92 5.65 35.26
N ASP A 90 -2.20 5.36 34.98
CA ASP A 90 -3.01 4.36 35.67
C ASP A 90 -3.76 3.51 34.65
N SER A 91 -3.40 2.23 34.52
CA SER A 91 -4.04 1.35 33.55
C SER A 91 -5.49 1.07 33.93
N PHE A 92 -6.44 1.54 33.10
CA PHE A 92 -7.87 1.35 33.34
C PHE A 92 -8.55 0.44 32.31
N ILE A 93 -7.81 -0.08 31.32
CA ILE A 93 -8.34 -0.97 30.27
C ILE A 93 -8.98 -2.22 30.90
N ARG A 94 -8.39 -2.77 31.98
CA ARG A 94 -8.92 -3.96 32.67
C ARG A 94 -10.30 -3.73 33.31
N HIS A 95 -10.65 -2.47 33.60
CA HIS A 95 -11.92 -2.08 34.20
C HIS A 95 -12.95 -1.62 33.17
N LEU A 96 -12.58 -1.57 31.88
CA LEU A 96 -13.45 -1.10 30.82
C LEU A 96 -14.41 -2.22 30.39
N ALA A 97 -15.69 -2.06 30.67
CA ALA A 97 -16.74 -2.89 30.10
C ALA A 97 -17.32 -2.21 28.85
N THR A 98 -17.08 -2.78 27.68
CA THR A 98 -17.64 -2.28 26.41
C THR A 98 -18.75 -3.18 25.92
N CYS A 99 -19.90 -2.61 25.58
CA CYS A 99 -20.97 -3.33 24.89
C CYS A 99 -21.13 -2.78 23.47
N VAL A 100 -21.00 -3.63 22.47
CA VAL A 100 -21.25 -3.29 21.06
C VAL A 100 -22.18 -4.33 20.47
N LYS A 101 -23.27 -3.90 19.81
CA LYS A 101 -24.15 -4.81 19.08
C LYS A 101 -23.52 -5.12 17.73
N ARG A 102 -23.27 -6.41 17.48
CA ARG A 102 -22.82 -6.90 16.18
C ARG A 102 -23.94 -7.74 15.56
N LEU A 103 -24.36 -7.38 14.36
CA LEU A 103 -25.29 -8.18 13.58
C LEU A 103 -24.53 -9.36 12.96
N THR A 104 -25.05 -10.56 13.16
CA THR A 104 -24.60 -11.79 12.49
C THR A 104 -25.65 -12.16 11.45
N LEU A 105 -25.22 -12.28 10.20
CA LEU A 105 -26.07 -12.77 9.12
C LEU A 105 -26.03 -14.30 9.11
N TYR A 106 -27.16 -14.93 8.79
CA TYR A 106 -27.29 -16.39 8.71
C TYR A 106 -26.36 -16.97 7.64
N ASP A 107 -26.40 -16.39 6.44
CA ASP A 107 -25.59 -16.82 5.30
C ASP A 107 -24.43 -15.85 5.04
N ASN A 108 -23.31 -16.05 5.73
CA ASN A 108 -22.07 -15.30 5.48
C ASN A 108 -21.11 -16.10 4.60
N PHE A 109 -21.54 -16.41 3.37
CA PHE A 109 -20.71 -17.14 2.41
C PHE A 109 -19.47 -16.31 2.05
N LYS A 110 -18.30 -16.82 2.43
CA LYS A 110 -17.01 -16.24 2.03
C LYS A 110 -16.60 -16.83 0.68
N ARG A 111 -16.13 -15.98 -0.24
CA ARG A 111 -15.48 -16.46 -1.48
C ARG A 111 -14.28 -17.32 -1.11
N THR A 112 -14.31 -18.60 -1.49
CA THR A 112 -13.18 -19.51 -1.34
C THR A 112 -12.17 -19.25 -2.46
N GLY A 113 -10.92 -18.99 -2.10
CA GLY A 113 -9.82 -18.98 -3.06
C GLY A 113 -9.26 -20.39 -3.19
N GLN A 114 -9.19 -20.92 -4.40
CA GLN A 114 -8.55 -22.20 -4.68
C GLN A 114 -7.23 -21.95 -5.40
N TRP A 115 -6.14 -22.55 -4.91
CA TRP A 115 -4.87 -22.59 -5.62
C TRP A 115 -4.96 -23.72 -6.66
N LEU A 116 -5.14 -23.35 -7.92
CA LEU A 116 -5.06 -24.31 -9.02
C LEU A 116 -3.61 -24.35 -9.51
N ASN A 117 -3.09 -25.56 -9.70
CA ASN A 117 -1.86 -25.73 -10.44
C ASN A 117 -2.10 -25.32 -11.89
N LYS A 118 -1.06 -24.79 -12.53
CA LYS A 118 -1.11 -24.40 -13.93
C LYS A 118 -0.95 -25.68 -14.76
N ASP A 119 -1.99 -26.05 -15.49
CA ASP A 119 -1.91 -27.09 -16.53
C ASP A 119 -0.95 -26.68 -17.65
#